data_AF-A0AAN0K2Q4-F1
#
_entry.id   AF-A0AAN0K2Q4-F1
#
_cell.length_a   1.000
_cell.length_b   1.000
_cell.length_c   1.000
_cell.angle_alpha   90.00
_cell.angle_beta   90.00
_cell.angle_gamma   90.00
#
_symmetry.space_group_name_H-M   'P 1'
#
loop_
_entity.id
_entity.type
_entity.pdbx_description
1 polymer ?
#
loop_
_entity_poly.entity_id
_entity_poly.type
_entity_poly.pdbx_seq_one_letter_code
_entity_poly.pdbx_strand_id
1 'polypeptide(L)'
;MASKPSHFTLEISKLNFVLKVLKHYKFSEARWFEFGLNLGLLHPTLKAIESANKGDPSNCLMECLAKWLTEGSNHTLVWQTLANALNEMNLISISTDIRKIMADPVSEILQCYIGGLAQVVLTEESVDLLYTEGLISKDTLTKVKSCGCSLVGDPMLLILSAVAEDHSKF
;
A
#
# COMPACT_ATOMS: atom_id res chain seq x y z
N MET A 1 9.83 29.49 -16.96
CA MET A 1 8.54 28.78 -17.05
C MET A 1 8.66 27.57 -16.14
N ALA A 2 7.99 27.58 -14.99
CA ALA A 2 8.04 26.49 -14.03
C ALA A 2 7.34 25.27 -14.66
N SER A 3 8.07 24.16 -14.80
CA SER A 3 7.48 22.88 -15.13
C SER A 3 6.50 22.53 -14.01
N LYS A 4 5.23 22.39 -14.38
CA LYS A 4 4.17 21.74 -13.58
C LYS A 4 4.78 20.47 -12.96
N PRO A 5 4.58 20.17 -11.66
CA PRO A 5 5.07 18.92 -11.10
C PRO A 5 4.49 17.81 -11.98
N SER A 6 5.40 17.08 -12.60
CA SER A 6 5.11 15.99 -13.52
C SER A 6 4.06 15.10 -12.88
N HIS A 7 2.98 14.82 -13.61
CA HIS A 7 2.08 13.72 -13.33
C HIS A 7 2.93 12.53 -12.89
N PHE A 8 2.91 12.25 -11.58
CA PHE A 8 3.67 11.16 -11.00
C PHE A 8 3.30 9.92 -11.79
N THR A 9 4.29 9.25 -12.37
CA THR A 9 4.13 8.04 -13.17
C THR A 9 3.44 6.98 -12.30
N LEU A 10 2.12 6.86 -12.43
CA LEU A 10 1.26 6.31 -11.37
C LEU A 10 0.92 4.83 -11.53
N GLU A 11 1.40 4.12 -12.55
CA GLU A 11 0.75 2.83 -12.87
C GLU A 11 1.40 1.62 -12.18
N ILE A 12 2.73 1.47 -12.21
CA ILE A 12 3.37 0.23 -11.73
C ILE A 12 3.72 0.28 -10.23
N SER A 13 4.27 1.40 -9.77
CA SER A 13 4.75 1.53 -8.38
C SER A 13 3.61 1.52 -7.36
N LYS A 14 2.48 2.16 -7.68
CA LYS A 14 1.33 2.23 -6.77
C LYS A 14 0.59 0.90 -6.69
N LEU A 15 0.35 0.23 -7.83
CA LEU A 15 -0.25 -1.10 -7.85
C LEU A 15 0.56 -2.10 -7.03
N ASN A 16 1.87 -2.19 -7.28
CA ASN A 16 2.76 -3.08 -6.53
C ASN A 16 2.74 -2.79 -5.04
N PHE A 17 2.62 -1.52 -4.66
CA PHE A 17 2.57 -1.12 -3.26
C PHE A 17 1.24 -1.49 -2.60
N VAL A 18 0.10 -1.26 -3.26
CA VAL A 18 -1.22 -1.70 -2.77
C VAL A 18 -1.26 -3.23 -2.58
N LEU A 19 -0.73 -3.99 -3.54
CA LEU A 19 -0.62 -5.45 -3.42
C LEU A 19 0.21 -5.88 -2.20
N LYS A 20 1.35 -5.21 -1.94
CA LYS A 20 2.18 -5.47 -0.76
C LYS A 20 1.44 -5.17 0.54
N VAL A 21 0.65 -4.10 0.59
CA VAL A 21 -0.17 -3.74 1.76
C VAL A 21 -1.22 -4.80 2.01
N LEU A 22 -1.97 -5.21 0.99
CA LEU A 22 -2.98 -6.27 1.13
C LEU A 22 -2.37 -7.59 1.60
N LYS A 23 -1.20 -7.95 1.06
CA LYS A 23 -0.45 -9.13 1.49
C LYS A 23 0.02 -9.04 2.94
N HIS A 24 0.50 -7.88 3.37
CA HIS A 24 0.92 -7.63 4.74
C HIS A 24 -0.22 -7.88 5.74
N TYR A 25 -1.42 -7.38 5.40
CA TYR A 25 -2.64 -7.62 6.18
C TYR A 25 -3.28 -8.99 5.92
N LYS A 26 -2.60 -9.89 5.20
CA LYS A 26 -3.05 -11.27 4.90
C LYS A 26 -4.43 -11.32 4.26
N PHE A 27 -4.72 -10.34 3.39
CA PHE A 27 -5.93 -10.33 2.60
C PHE A 27 -6.01 -11.60 1.73
N SER A 28 -7.18 -12.23 1.69
CA SER A 28 -7.39 -13.45 0.89
C SER A 28 -7.63 -13.09 -0.57
N GLU A 29 -6.67 -13.40 -1.44
CA GLU A 29 -6.74 -13.17 -2.89
C GLU A 29 -7.94 -13.88 -3.53
N ALA A 30 -8.43 -14.98 -2.93
CA ALA A 30 -9.64 -15.67 -3.37
C ALA A 30 -10.91 -14.79 -3.31
N ARG A 31 -10.91 -13.71 -2.53
CA ARG A 31 -12.04 -12.76 -2.40
C ARG A 31 -11.96 -11.58 -3.38
N TRP A 32 -11.06 -11.61 -4.36
CA TRP A 32 -10.86 -10.52 -5.31
C TRP A 32 -12.15 -10.07 -6.03
N PHE A 33 -13.08 -10.98 -6.31
CA PHE A 33 -14.31 -10.68 -7.05
C PHE A 33 -15.27 -9.80 -6.23
N GLU A 34 -15.54 -10.21 -4.98
CA GLU A 34 -16.31 -9.43 -4.01
C GLU A 34 -15.63 -8.07 -3.76
N PHE A 35 -14.30 -8.09 -3.62
CA PHE A 35 -13.53 -6.88 -3.41
C PHE A 35 -13.63 -5.89 -4.58
N GLY A 36 -13.52 -6.38 -5.81
CA GLY A 36 -13.66 -5.57 -7.02
C GLY A 36 -15.03 -4.89 -7.14
N LEU A 37 -16.10 -5.58 -6.73
CA LEU A 37 -17.45 -4.98 -6.70
C LEU A 37 -17.51 -3.83 -5.69
N ASN A 38 -16.98 -4.01 -4.48
CA ASN A 38 -16.95 -2.97 -3.45
C ASN A 38 -16.01 -1.80 -3.80
N LEU A 39 -15.02 -2.03 -4.67
CA LEU A 39 -14.21 -0.98 -5.29
C LEU A 39 -14.96 -0.22 -6.41
N GLY A 40 -16.18 -0.64 -6.74
CA GLY A 40 -17.04 -0.01 -7.75
C GLY A 40 -16.82 -0.50 -9.19
N LEU A 41 -16.04 -1.57 -9.39
CA LEU A 41 -15.89 -2.16 -10.73
C LEU A 41 -17.18 -2.86 -11.16
N LEU A 42 -17.52 -2.71 -12.43
CA LEU A 42 -18.72 -3.33 -12.99
C LEU A 42 -18.56 -4.86 -13.06
N HIS A 43 -19.63 -5.60 -12.74
CA HIS A 43 -19.66 -7.06 -12.82
C HIS A 43 -19.18 -7.63 -14.18
N PRO A 44 -19.54 -7.07 -15.35
CA PRO A 44 -19.00 -7.52 -16.64
C PRO A 44 -17.47 -7.40 -16.73
N THR A 45 -16.88 -6.35 -16.16
CA THR A 45 -15.43 -6.15 -16.12
C THR A 45 -14.75 -7.25 -15.30
N LEU A 46 -15.31 -7.57 -14.13
CA LEU A 46 -14.78 -8.64 -13.28
C LEU A 46 -14.91 -10.01 -13.94
N LYS A 47 -16.03 -10.28 -14.64
CA LYS A 47 -16.20 -11.53 -15.39
C LYS A 47 -15.20 -11.68 -16.54
N ALA A 48 -14.82 -10.59 -17.19
CA ALA A 48 -13.76 -10.61 -18.19
C ALA A 48 -12.40 -10.97 -17.58
N ILE A 49 -12.06 -10.38 -16.41
CA ILE A 49 -10.83 -10.69 -15.66
C ILE A 49 -10.78 -12.16 -15.24
N GLU A 50 -11.89 -12.68 -14.67
CA GLU A 50 -12.01 -14.09 -14.26
C GLU A 50 -11.80 -15.05 -15.45
N SER A 51 -12.35 -14.69 -16.60
CA SER A 51 -12.24 -15.50 -17.83
C SER A 51 -10.84 -15.50 -18.42
N ALA A 52 -10.09 -14.41 -18.27
CA ALA A 52 -8.71 -14.28 -18.74
C ALA A 52 -7.70 -14.97 -17.81
N ASN A 53 -7.98 -15.03 -16.50
CA ASN A 53 -7.06 -15.53 -15.47
C ASN A 53 -7.63 -16.75 -14.74
N LYS A 54 -8.22 -17.69 -15.49
CA LYS A 54 -8.94 -18.85 -14.94
C LYS A 54 -8.07 -19.65 -13.97
N GLY A 55 -8.57 -19.82 -12.75
CA GLY A 55 -7.90 -20.61 -11.72
C GLY A 55 -6.73 -19.90 -11.04
N ASP A 56 -6.51 -18.61 -11.32
CA ASP A 56 -5.44 -17.82 -10.71
C ASP A 56 -6.00 -16.58 -9.98
N PRO A 57 -6.41 -16.74 -8.71
CA PRO A 57 -6.91 -15.63 -7.90
C PRO A 57 -5.91 -14.49 -7.72
N SER A 58 -4.60 -14.79 -7.76
CA SER A 58 -3.53 -13.81 -7.58
C SER A 58 -3.49 -12.86 -8.77
N ASN A 59 -3.46 -13.41 -9.98
CA ASN A 59 -3.53 -12.63 -11.20
C ASN A 59 -4.89 -11.91 -11.36
N CYS A 60 -6.00 -12.55 -10.96
CA CYS A 60 -7.29 -11.86 -10.94
C CYS A 60 -7.30 -10.63 -10.02
N LEU A 61 -6.73 -10.72 -8.81
CA LEU A 61 -6.61 -9.59 -7.89
C LEU A 61 -5.73 -8.47 -8.47
N MET A 62 -4.58 -8.84 -9.05
CA MET A 62 -3.67 -7.89 -9.68
C MET A 62 -4.36 -7.11 -10.81
N GLU A 63 -5.02 -7.81 -11.74
CA GLU A 63 -5.76 -7.20 -12.85
C GLU A 63 -6.94 -6.37 -12.36
N CYS A 64 -7.67 -6.83 -11.34
CA CYS A 64 -8.76 -6.09 -10.71
C CYS A 64 -8.26 -4.74 -10.16
N LEU A 65 -7.16 -4.74 -9.40
CA LEU A 65 -6.57 -3.53 -8.84
C LEU A 65 -5.97 -2.64 -9.93
N ALA A 66 -5.31 -3.21 -10.93
CA ALA A 66 -4.79 -2.46 -12.07
C ALA A 66 -5.93 -1.71 -12.77
N LYS A 67 -7.02 -2.42 -13.06
CA LYS A 67 -8.21 -1.84 -13.67
C LYS A 67 -8.78 -0.70 -12.84
N TRP A 68 -9.01 -0.95 -11.55
CA TRP A 68 -9.54 0.05 -10.63
C TRP A 68 -8.65 1.29 -10.52
N LEU A 69 -7.33 1.13 -10.44
CA LEU A 69 -6.38 2.24 -10.38
C LEU A 69 -6.32 3.04 -11.70
N THR A 70 -6.56 2.40 -12.85
CA THR A 70 -6.58 3.08 -14.16
C THR A 70 -7.90 3.78 -14.47
N GLU A 71 -9.04 3.23 -14.01
CA GLU A 71 -10.38 3.78 -14.28
C GLU A 71 -10.87 4.75 -13.18
N GLY A 72 -10.26 4.72 -11.99
CA GLY A 72 -10.63 5.54 -10.85
C GLY A 72 -10.25 7.01 -11.03
N SER A 73 -11.24 7.91 -10.92
CA SER A 73 -10.98 9.35 -10.81
C SER A 73 -10.59 9.73 -9.39
N ASN A 74 -9.53 10.54 -9.27
CA ASN A 74 -8.88 11.04 -8.06
C ASN A 74 -8.03 10.04 -7.26
N HIS A 75 -6.75 9.98 -7.64
CA HIS A 75 -5.65 9.34 -6.91
C HIS A 75 -5.48 9.78 -5.45
N THR A 76 -6.15 10.86 -5.04
CA THR A 76 -6.12 11.42 -3.69
C THR A 76 -6.88 10.58 -2.66
N LEU A 77 -7.74 9.63 -3.08
CA LEU A 77 -8.58 8.85 -2.15
C LEU A 77 -8.36 7.32 -2.21
N VAL A 78 -7.23 6.87 -2.76
CA VAL A 78 -6.94 5.43 -2.96
C VAL A 78 -7.12 4.64 -1.65
N TRP A 79 -6.58 5.14 -0.54
CA TRP A 79 -6.62 4.42 0.73
C TRP A 79 -7.97 4.50 1.42
N GLN A 80 -8.70 5.62 1.34
CA GLN A 80 -10.05 5.70 1.87
C GLN A 80 -10.99 4.76 1.12
N THR A 81 -10.91 4.70 -0.21
CA THR A 81 -11.72 3.78 -1.02
C THR A 81 -11.39 2.32 -0.72
N LEU A 82 -10.10 1.95 -0.63
CA LEU A 82 -9.69 0.61 -0.22
C LEU A 82 -10.22 0.25 1.17
N ALA A 83 -10.07 1.15 2.14
CA ALA A 83 -10.56 0.92 3.50
C ALA A 83 -12.09 0.74 3.52
N ASN A 84 -12.84 1.52 2.75
CA ASN A 84 -14.30 1.39 2.67
C ASN A 84 -14.71 0.05 2.05
N ALA A 85 -14.09 -0.34 0.94
CA ALA A 85 -14.36 -1.63 0.30
C ALA A 85 -14.09 -2.81 1.24
N LEU A 86 -12.99 -2.75 2.00
CA LEU A 86 -12.66 -3.77 3.01
C LEU A 86 -13.65 -3.77 4.18
N ASN A 87 -14.14 -2.60 4.59
CA ASN A 87 -15.16 -2.49 5.63
C ASN A 87 -16.47 -3.17 5.21
N GLU A 88 -16.90 -2.97 3.96
CA GLU A 88 -18.08 -3.61 3.38
C GLU A 88 -17.93 -5.14 3.27
N MET A 89 -16.69 -5.64 3.14
CA MET A 89 -16.36 -7.07 3.19
C MET A 89 -16.27 -7.64 4.61
N ASN A 90 -16.66 -6.85 5.63
CA ASN A 90 -16.54 -7.15 7.06
C ASN A 90 -15.08 -7.36 7.54
N LEU A 91 -14.10 -6.79 6.84
CA LEU A 91 -12.68 -6.79 7.22
C LEU A 91 -12.34 -5.54 8.04
N ILE A 92 -13.07 -5.34 9.14
CA ILE A 92 -13.08 -4.09 9.92
C ILE A 92 -11.69 -3.72 10.48
N SER A 93 -10.93 -4.70 10.97
CA SER A 93 -9.57 -4.46 11.49
C SER A 93 -8.66 -3.93 10.38
N ILE A 94 -8.63 -4.61 9.24
CA ILE A 94 -7.78 -4.23 8.10
C ILE A 94 -8.16 -2.85 7.57
N SER A 95 -9.47 -2.59 7.45
CA SER A 95 -9.99 -1.28 7.05
C SER A 95 -9.52 -0.16 7.97
N THR A 96 -9.60 -0.40 9.29
CA THR A 96 -9.21 0.57 10.32
C THR A 96 -7.71 0.83 10.27
N ASP A 97 -6.89 -0.22 10.16
CA ASP A 97 -5.44 -0.10 10.09
C ASP A 97 -5.00 0.64 8.82
N ILE A 98 -5.58 0.32 7.66
CA ILE A 98 -5.29 1.04 6.41
C ILE A 98 -5.70 2.51 6.52
N ARG A 99 -6.87 2.81 7.10
CA ARG A 99 -7.32 4.20 7.26
C ARG A 99 -6.41 4.98 8.21
N LYS A 100 -5.94 4.35 9.28
CA LYS A 100 -5.06 4.97 10.27
C LYS A 100 -3.65 5.19 9.73
N ILE A 101 -3.09 4.21 9.03
CA ILE A 101 -1.67 4.22 8.64
C ILE A 101 -1.51 4.76 7.21
N MET A 102 -2.24 4.21 6.25
CA MET A 102 -1.98 4.48 4.84
C MET A 102 -2.60 5.80 4.36
N ALA A 103 -3.73 6.18 4.95
CA ALA A 103 -4.43 7.44 4.65
C ALA A 103 -4.03 8.59 5.60
N ASP A 104 -3.04 8.37 6.47
CA ASP A 104 -2.45 9.42 7.28
C ASP A 104 -1.71 10.44 6.39
N PRO A 105 -1.89 11.76 6.58
CA PRO A 105 -1.28 12.77 5.72
C PRO A 105 0.25 12.69 5.63
N VAL A 106 0.94 12.34 6.73
CA VAL A 106 2.41 12.23 6.73
C VAL A 106 2.84 10.97 5.99
N SER A 107 2.10 9.88 6.17
CA SER A 107 2.30 8.65 5.39
C SER A 107 2.04 8.86 3.90
N GLU A 108 1.03 9.62 3.51
CA GLU A 108 0.76 9.95 2.10
C GLU A 108 1.90 10.76 1.47
N ILE A 109 2.49 11.70 2.23
CA ILE A 109 3.68 12.43 1.78
C ILE A 109 4.86 11.47 1.56
N LEU A 110 5.14 10.56 2.51
CA LEU A 110 6.22 9.59 2.37
C LEU A 110 5.98 8.62 1.21
N GLN A 111 4.73 8.27 0.94
CA GLN A 111 4.37 7.40 -0.18
C GLN A 111 4.74 7.99 -1.55
N CYS A 112 4.80 9.31 -1.70
CA CYS A 112 5.31 9.96 -2.91
C CYS A 112 6.78 9.59 -3.19
N TYR A 113 7.54 9.18 -2.17
CA TYR A 113 8.96 8.85 -2.30
C TYR A 113 9.23 7.34 -2.35
N ILE A 114 8.21 6.48 -2.27
CA ILE A 114 8.39 5.00 -2.24
C ILE A 114 9.22 4.49 -3.43
N GLY A 115 9.02 5.05 -4.62
CA GLY A 115 9.78 4.62 -5.80
C GLY A 115 11.29 4.86 -5.67
N GLY A 116 11.69 5.96 -5.01
CA GLY A 116 13.09 6.26 -4.71
C GLY A 116 13.57 5.48 -3.49
N LEU A 117 12.80 5.46 -2.41
CA LEU A 117 13.16 4.75 -1.17
C LEU A 117 13.33 3.24 -1.37
N ALA A 118 12.55 2.62 -2.28
CA ALA A 118 12.68 1.21 -2.62
C ALA A 118 14.02 0.86 -3.30
N GLN A 119 14.73 1.85 -3.85
CA GLN A 119 16.06 1.69 -4.46
C GLN A 119 17.19 1.94 -3.46
N VAL A 120 16.87 2.49 -2.28
CA VAL A 120 17.85 2.78 -1.24
C VAL A 120 18.06 1.54 -0.37
N VAL A 121 19.33 1.25 -0.11
CA VAL A 121 19.76 0.33 0.95
C VAL A 121 20.41 1.19 2.02
N LEU A 122 19.85 1.18 3.23
CA LEU A 122 20.41 1.91 4.35
C LEU A 122 21.67 1.22 4.87
N THR A 123 22.58 1.98 5.48
CA THR A 123 23.67 1.38 6.26
C THR A 123 23.12 0.91 7.61
N GLU A 124 23.75 -0.08 8.25
CA GLU A 124 23.33 -0.50 9.60
C GLU A 124 23.37 0.68 10.60
N GLU A 125 24.38 1.53 10.50
CA GLU A 125 24.52 2.75 11.31
C GLU A 125 23.33 3.69 11.12
N SER A 126 22.86 3.88 9.88
CA SER A 126 21.67 4.68 9.60
C SER A 126 20.41 4.06 10.21
N VAL A 127 20.25 2.73 10.17
CA VAL A 127 19.08 2.07 10.77
C VAL A 127 19.13 2.15 12.30
N ASP A 128 20.32 1.99 12.89
CA ASP A 128 20.52 2.18 14.33
C ASP A 128 20.23 3.62 14.75
N LEU A 129 20.63 4.61 13.94
CA LEU A 129 20.30 6.01 14.18
C LEU A 129 18.78 6.25 14.17
N LEU A 130 18.04 5.69 13.20
CA LEU A 130 16.58 5.79 13.18
C LEU A 130 15.95 5.23 14.46
N TYR A 131 16.52 4.18 15.03
CA TYR A 131 16.05 3.60 16.29
C TYR A 131 16.41 4.48 17.49
N THR A 132 17.65 4.98 17.58
CA THR A 132 18.09 5.81 18.72
C THR A 132 17.37 7.15 18.77
N GLU A 133 17.03 7.71 17.61
CA GLU A 133 16.20 8.93 17.49
C GLU A 133 14.71 8.67 17.72
N GLY A 134 14.32 7.42 18.01
CA GLY A 134 12.93 7.05 18.31
C GLY A 134 12.00 7.05 17.09
N LEU A 135 12.53 7.14 15.87
CA LEU A 135 11.75 7.17 14.63
C LEU A 135 11.21 5.79 14.24
N ILE A 136 11.85 4.71 14.70
CA ILE A 136 11.39 3.34 14.48
C ILE A 136 11.43 2.53 15.78
N SER A 137 10.55 1.54 15.91
CA SER A 137 10.56 0.61 17.03
C SER A 137 11.72 -0.40 16.93
N LYS A 138 12.00 -1.09 18.04
CA LYS A 138 13.00 -2.18 18.07
C LYS A 138 12.63 -3.33 17.12
N ASP A 139 11.34 -3.60 16.96
CA ASP A 139 10.84 -4.63 16.06
C ASP A 139 11.06 -4.22 14.60
N THR A 140 10.79 -2.95 14.27
CA THR A 140 11.07 -2.39 12.94
C THR A 140 12.56 -2.41 12.63
N LEU A 141 13.42 -2.01 13.57
CA LEU A 141 14.88 -2.12 13.45
C LEU A 141 15.30 -3.55 13.08
N THR A 142 14.83 -4.53 13.85
CA THR A 142 15.16 -5.94 13.66
C THR A 142 14.70 -6.43 12.28
N LYS A 143 13.50 -6.04 11.86
CA LYS A 143 12.95 -6.42 10.54
C LYS A 143 13.73 -5.79 9.40
N VAL A 144 14.03 -4.49 9.46
CA VAL A 144 14.83 -3.78 8.44
C VAL A 144 16.20 -4.42 8.30
N LYS A 145 16.90 -4.70 9.41
CA LYS A 145 18.21 -5.38 9.39
C LYS A 145 18.12 -6.80 8.82
N SER A 146 17.09 -7.56 9.16
CA SER A 146 16.87 -8.91 8.60
C SER A 146 16.67 -8.91 7.07
N CYS A 147 16.21 -7.79 6.52
CA CYS A 147 16.05 -7.58 5.07
C CYS A 147 17.29 -6.94 4.42
N GLY A 148 18.46 -6.98 5.07
CA GLY A 148 19.69 -6.37 4.57
C GLY A 148 19.61 -4.85 4.45
N CYS A 149 18.86 -4.20 5.34
CA CYS A 149 18.64 -2.75 5.39
C CYS A 149 17.92 -2.17 4.14
N SER A 150 17.26 -3.03 3.36
CA SER A 150 16.41 -2.61 2.24
C SER A 150 15.02 -2.17 2.73
N LEU A 151 14.51 -1.07 2.17
CA LEU A 151 13.17 -0.55 2.47
C LEU A 151 12.10 -1.10 1.52
N VAL A 152 12.16 -2.38 1.16
CA VAL A 152 11.21 -3.00 0.23
C VAL A 152 10.26 -3.94 0.96
N GLY A 153 8.95 -3.75 0.79
CA GLY A 153 7.94 -4.64 1.38
C GLY A 153 7.61 -4.25 2.82
N ASP A 154 7.62 -5.23 3.73
CA ASP A 154 7.26 -5.03 5.16
C ASP A 154 8.05 -3.88 5.83
N PRO A 155 9.38 -3.71 5.65
CA PRO A 155 10.11 -2.60 6.24
C PRO A 155 9.52 -1.22 5.90
N MET A 156 9.04 -1.01 4.67
CA MET A 156 8.42 0.26 4.27
C MET A 156 7.11 0.48 5.03
N LEU A 157 6.28 -0.56 5.18
CA LEU A 157 5.01 -0.46 5.90
C LEU A 157 5.20 -0.17 7.39
N LEU A 158 6.23 -0.76 8.00
CA LEU A 158 6.56 -0.51 9.39
C LEU A 158 7.04 0.92 9.63
N ILE A 159 7.80 1.50 8.69
CA ILE A 159 8.20 2.92 8.76
C ILE A 159 6.97 3.83 8.62
N LEU A 160 6.06 3.55 7.68
CA LEU A 160 4.82 4.30 7.54
C LEU A 160 3.95 4.21 8.80
N SER A 161 3.84 3.02 9.41
CA SER A 161 3.13 2.85 10.69
C SER A 161 3.75 3.70 11.79
N ALA A 162 5.08 3.65 11.95
CA ALA A 162 5.78 4.41 12.98
C ALA A 162 5.54 5.93 12.83
N VAL A 163 5.59 6.43 11.59
CA VAL A 163 5.39 7.86 11.30
C VAL A 163 3.93 8.27 11.52
N ALA A 164 2.96 7.46 11.08
CA ALA A 164 1.54 7.72 11.33
C ALA A 164 1.22 7.70 12.84
N GLU A 165 1.78 6.74 13.57
CA GLU A 165 1.63 6.66 15.03
C GLU A 165 2.22 7.87 15.73
N ASP A 166 3.39 8.35 15.30
CA ASP A 166 4.02 9.53 15.88
C ASP A 166 3.21 10.81 15.60
N HIS A 167 2.74 10.98 14.36
CA HIS A 167 1.85 12.09 14.01
C HIS A 167 0.57 12.10 14.85
N SER A 168 -0.01 10.93 15.13
CA SER A 168 -1.24 10.81 15.93
C SER A 168 -1.10 11.20 17.42
N LYS A 169 0.12 11.46 17.91
CA LYS A 169 0.37 11.89 19.29
C LYS A 169 0.16 13.39 19.51
N PHE A 170 0.02 14.17 18.44
CA PHE A 170 -0.15 15.62 18.45
C PHE A 170 -1.57 16.01 18.01
#